data_AF-A0A8B8BLW4-F1
#
_entry.id   AF-A0A8B8BLW4-F1
#
_cell.length_a   1.000
_cell.length_b   1.000
_cell.length_c   1.000
_cell.angle_alpha   90.00
_cell.angle_beta   90.00
_cell.angle_gamma   90.00
#
_symmetry.space_group_name_H-M   'P 1'
#
loop_
_entity.id
_entity.type
_entity.pdbx_description
1 polymer ?
#
loop_
_entity_poly.entity_id
_entity_poly.type
_entity_poly.pdbx_seq_one_letter_code
_entity_poly.pdbx_strand_id
1 'polypeptide(L)'
;MTETLEAQLETLSNENAFLQKYFSLRKKCEQLQQANEKIVNRIQHVKKLIKVYKRERRFLANRLDEHGDEYKDAQIPVMWEEDQKYNPLRPMKNSNGKSHGVKHSSDIISAVSPRVLADMGQISTSKSRKKIEKAKDFVGPKKPANAFLLFCQHRRTAVAEDYLKEKHEEISNHELTRRIALEWNILKPDQKKVYFDMYEREKEQYEREMKIYHEQEQSRTLTAEGGKGGESSEEVDTAAMGMEAQSAVDALMMDN
;
A
#
# COMPACT_ATOMS: atom_id res chain seq x y z
N MET A 1 1.37 -13.36 67.95
CA MET A 1 1.77 -12.09 67.27
C MET A 1 2.66 -12.33 66.06
N THR A 2 3.53 -13.34 66.06
CA THR A 2 4.38 -13.72 64.90
C THR A 2 3.61 -14.41 63.79
N GLU A 3 2.78 -15.41 64.11
CA GLU A 3 1.95 -16.14 63.13
C GLU A 3 0.97 -15.24 62.36
N THR A 4 0.44 -14.22 63.03
CA THR A 4 -0.45 -13.22 62.41
C THR A 4 0.29 -12.32 61.41
N LEU A 5 1.58 -12.06 61.64
CA LEU A 5 2.42 -11.26 60.76
C LEU A 5 2.88 -12.08 59.54
N GLU A 6 3.17 -13.37 59.74
CA GLU A 6 3.52 -14.31 58.67
C GLU A 6 2.33 -14.54 57.71
N ALA A 7 1.11 -14.73 58.24
CA ALA A 7 -0.09 -14.84 57.42
C ALA A 7 -0.33 -13.57 56.58
N GLN A 8 -0.09 -12.38 57.14
CA GLN A 8 -0.19 -11.10 56.42
C GLN A 8 0.87 -10.96 55.31
N LEU A 9 2.10 -11.43 55.56
CA LEU A 9 3.16 -11.48 54.55
C LEU A 9 2.81 -12.42 53.39
N GLU A 10 2.20 -13.56 53.69
CA GLU A 10 1.79 -14.54 52.68
C GLU A 10 0.62 -14.03 51.83
N THR A 11 -0.36 -13.33 52.42
CA THR A 11 -1.43 -12.66 51.66
C THR A 11 -0.89 -11.59 50.72
N LEU A 12 0.04 -10.73 51.20
CA LEU A 12 0.67 -9.70 50.37
C LEU A 12 1.54 -10.31 49.25
N SER A 13 2.24 -11.41 49.52
CA SER A 13 2.98 -12.17 48.52
C SER A 13 2.07 -12.71 47.42
N ASN A 14 0.94 -13.31 47.81
CA ASN A 14 -0.06 -13.82 46.88
C ASN A 14 -0.68 -12.70 46.03
N GLU A 15 -1.05 -11.57 46.63
CA GLU A 15 -1.55 -10.38 45.93
C GLU A 15 -0.53 -9.87 44.89
N ASN A 16 0.75 -9.82 45.25
CA ASN A 16 1.82 -9.47 44.32
C ASN A 16 1.95 -10.48 43.17
N ALA A 17 1.78 -11.78 43.43
CA ALA A 17 1.79 -12.80 42.38
C ALA A 17 0.58 -12.66 41.42
N PHE A 18 -0.60 -12.31 41.93
CA PHE A 18 -1.76 -11.99 41.09
C PHE A 18 -1.53 -10.74 40.25
N LEU A 19 -0.95 -9.70 40.84
CA LEU A 19 -0.60 -8.46 40.16
C LEU A 19 0.37 -8.74 38.99
N GLN A 20 1.39 -9.56 39.22
CA GLN A 20 2.34 -9.97 38.18
C GLN A 20 1.67 -10.78 37.05
N LYS A 21 0.78 -11.72 37.40
CA LYS A 21 -0.01 -12.47 36.41
C LYS A 21 -0.91 -11.54 35.60
N TYR A 22 -1.56 -10.58 36.24
CA TYR A 22 -2.39 -9.57 35.58
C TYR A 22 -1.57 -8.72 34.59
N PHE A 23 -0.42 -8.19 35.00
CA PHE A 23 0.43 -7.40 34.11
C PHE A 23 0.96 -8.23 32.94
N SER A 24 1.33 -9.49 33.19
CA SER A 24 1.76 -10.42 32.15
C SER A 24 0.65 -10.70 31.14
N LEU A 25 -0.58 -10.91 31.61
CA LEU A 25 -1.76 -11.11 30.76
C LEU A 25 -2.08 -9.85 29.96
N ARG A 26 -2.06 -8.67 30.60
CA ARG A 26 -2.27 -7.38 29.94
C ARG A 26 -1.26 -7.14 28.82
N LYS A 27 0.03 -7.39 29.08
CA LYS A 27 1.09 -7.31 28.08
C LYS A 27 0.86 -8.27 26.92
N LYS A 28 0.41 -9.50 27.21
CA LYS A 28 0.08 -10.49 26.17
C LYS A 28 -1.11 -10.06 25.31
N CYS A 29 -2.16 -9.50 25.93
CA CYS A 29 -3.31 -8.95 25.20
C CYS A 29 -2.90 -7.78 24.31
N GLU A 30 -2.03 -6.90 24.79
CA GLU A 30 -1.50 -5.77 24.00
C GLU A 30 -0.68 -6.26 22.80
N GLN A 31 0.19 -7.26 23.00
CA GLN A 31 0.95 -7.88 21.91
C GLN A 31 0.06 -8.52 20.86
N LEU A 32 -0.99 -9.24 21.30
CA LEU A 32 -1.98 -9.84 20.39
C LEU A 32 -2.73 -8.77 19.60
N GLN A 33 -3.11 -7.67 20.25
CA GLN A 33 -3.77 -6.54 19.60
C GLN A 33 -2.89 -5.93 18.50
N GLN A 34 -1.61 -5.67 18.82
CA GLN A 34 -0.64 -5.14 17.84
C GLN A 34 -0.39 -6.11 16.68
N ALA A 35 -0.35 -7.43 16.95
CA ALA A 35 -0.20 -8.44 15.91
C ALA A 35 -1.42 -8.49 14.99
N ASN A 36 -2.63 -8.45 15.55
CA ASN A 36 -3.88 -8.40 14.80
C ASN A 36 -3.96 -7.17 13.91
N GLU A 37 -3.60 -5.99 14.43
CA GLU A 37 -3.55 -4.75 13.66
C GLU A 37 -2.62 -4.88 12.43
N LYS A 38 -1.43 -5.45 12.61
CA LYS A 38 -0.49 -5.71 11.50
C LYS A 38 -1.09 -6.64 10.44
N ILE A 39 -1.78 -7.71 10.86
CA ILE A 39 -2.44 -8.65 9.94
C ILE A 39 -3.57 -7.94 9.18
N VAL A 40 -4.39 -7.14 9.86
CA VAL A 40 -5.47 -6.36 9.23
C VAL A 40 -4.91 -5.41 8.17
N ASN A 41 -3.85 -4.67 8.48
CA ASN A 41 -3.18 -3.78 7.52
C ASN A 41 -2.64 -4.56 6.32
N ARG A 42 -2.06 -5.74 6.53
CA ARG A 42 -1.61 -6.63 5.45
C ARG A 42 -2.78 -7.08 4.57
N ILE A 43 -3.89 -7.48 5.16
CA ILE A 43 -5.11 -7.88 4.44
C ILE A 43 -5.65 -6.73 3.59
N GLN A 44 -5.71 -5.52 4.16
CA GLN A 44 -6.16 -4.33 3.42
C GLN A 44 -5.26 -4.04 2.21
N HIS A 45 -3.94 -4.16 2.38
CA HIS A 45 -2.99 -4.00 1.29
C HIS A 45 -3.20 -5.05 0.18
N VAL A 46 -3.35 -6.32 0.55
CA VAL A 46 -3.63 -7.41 -0.39
C VAL A 46 -4.97 -7.19 -1.11
N LYS A 47 -6.02 -6.78 -0.40
CA LYS A 47 -7.31 -6.42 -1.00
C LYS A 47 -7.17 -5.29 -2.03
N LYS A 48 -6.35 -4.28 -1.73
CA LYS A 48 -6.07 -3.17 -2.66
C LYS A 48 -5.34 -3.67 -3.91
N LEU A 49 -4.33 -4.52 -3.76
CA LEU A 49 -3.63 -5.15 -4.90
C LEU A 49 -4.59 -5.97 -5.76
N ILE A 50 -5.40 -6.83 -5.15
CA ILE A 50 -6.40 -7.64 -5.88
C ILE A 50 -7.39 -6.76 -6.64
N LYS A 51 -7.82 -5.64 -6.06
CA LYS A 51 -8.72 -4.69 -6.74
C LYS A 51 -8.06 -4.09 -7.98
N VAL A 52 -6.78 -3.74 -7.91
CA VAL A 52 -5.99 -3.24 -9.05
C VAL A 52 -5.84 -4.32 -10.12
N TYR A 53 -5.36 -5.51 -9.77
CA TYR A 53 -5.23 -6.62 -10.70
C TYR A 53 -6.54 -6.99 -11.39
N LYS A 54 -7.66 -6.97 -10.67
CA LYS A 54 -8.98 -7.22 -11.26
C LYS A 54 -9.38 -6.12 -12.25
N ARG A 55 -8.98 -4.87 -12.01
CA ARG A 55 -9.24 -3.76 -12.94
C ARG A 55 -8.38 -3.89 -14.19
N GLU A 56 -7.08 -4.14 -14.03
CA GLU A 56 -6.15 -4.36 -15.14
C GLU A 56 -6.59 -5.55 -16.00
N ARG A 57 -6.96 -6.67 -15.37
CA ARG A 57 -7.48 -7.84 -16.08
C ARG A 57 -8.76 -7.53 -16.86
N ARG A 58 -9.69 -6.76 -16.30
CA ARG A 58 -10.90 -6.33 -17.03
C ARG A 58 -10.56 -5.41 -18.19
N PHE A 59 -9.62 -4.49 -18.00
CA PHE A 59 -9.18 -3.59 -19.07
C PHE A 59 -8.57 -4.37 -20.23
N LEU A 60 -7.65 -5.31 -19.94
CA LEU A 60 -7.04 -6.17 -20.95
C LEU A 60 -8.08 -7.07 -21.63
N ALA A 61 -8.99 -7.66 -20.86
CA ALA A 61 -10.10 -8.47 -21.39
C ALA A 61 -10.96 -7.68 -22.38
N ASN A 62 -11.41 -6.48 -22.00
CA ASN A 62 -12.22 -5.63 -22.87
C ASN A 62 -11.47 -5.26 -24.15
N ARG A 63 -10.18 -4.93 -24.04
CA ARG A 63 -9.35 -4.58 -25.20
C ARG A 63 -9.12 -5.77 -26.14
N LEU A 64 -8.96 -6.98 -25.60
CA LEU A 64 -8.83 -8.19 -26.41
C LEU A 64 -10.15 -8.57 -27.08
N ASP A 65 -11.28 -8.39 -26.38
CA ASP A 65 -12.62 -8.55 -26.95
C ASP A 65 -12.87 -7.56 -28.11
N GLU A 66 -12.38 -6.31 -28.02
CA GLU A 66 -12.42 -5.33 -29.13
C GLU A 66 -11.63 -5.78 -30.38
N HIS A 67 -10.50 -6.47 -30.17
CA HIS A 67 -9.68 -7.01 -31.25
C HIS A 67 -10.21 -8.35 -31.81
N GLY A 68 -11.23 -8.94 -31.18
CA GLY A 68 -11.82 -10.21 -31.60
C GLY A 68 -10.97 -11.44 -31.26
N ASP A 69 -10.05 -11.32 -30.30
CA ASP A 69 -9.16 -12.42 -29.90
C ASP A 69 -9.89 -13.45 -29.02
N GLU A 70 -9.75 -14.75 -29.33
CA GLU A 70 -10.27 -15.88 -28.52
C GLU A 70 -9.41 -16.15 -27.27
N TYR A 71 -9.00 -15.12 -26.54
CA TYR A 71 -8.16 -15.26 -25.34
C TYR A 71 -8.84 -16.05 -24.21
N LYS A 72 -10.17 -16.23 -24.28
CA LYS A 72 -10.98 -17.02 -23.35
C LYS A 72 -10.75 -18.53 -23.51
N ASP A 73 -10.45 -18.97 -24.74
CA ASP A 73 -10.24 -20.38 -25.11
C ASP A 73 -8.76 -20.72 -25.31
N ALA A 74 -7.90 -19.69 -25.37
CA ALA A 74 -6.46 -19.86 -25.38
C ALA A 74 -6.01 -20.72 -24.18
N GLN A 75 -5.44 -21.88 -24.46
CA GLN A 75 -4.74 -22.66 -23.46
C GLN A 75 -3.57 -21.82 -22.94
N ILE A 76 -3.67 -21.37 -21.69
CA ILE A 76 -2.56 -20.76 -20.97
C ILE A 76 -1.41 -21.77 -21.05
N PRO A 77 -0.28 -21.45 -21.70
CA PRO A 77 0.88 -22.32 -21.72
C PRO A 77 1.22 -22.69 -20.27
N VAL A 78 1.37 -23.99 -20.00
CA VAL A 78 1.70 -24.51 -18.67
C VAL A 78 2.92 -23.75 -18.17
N MET A 79 2.70 -22.92 -17.16
CA MET A 79 3.71 -22.04 -16.60
C MET A 79 4.82 -22.87 -15.94
N TRP A 80 6.01 -22.28 -15.95
CA TRP A 80 7.28 -22.76 -15.42
C TRP A 80 7.16 -23.38 -14.02
N GLU A 81 8.10 -24.27 -13.68
CA GLU A 81 8.15 -25.13 -12.48
C GLU A 81 7.84 -24.43 -11.14
N GLU A 82 8.00 -23.11 -11.05
CA GLU A 82 7.70 -22.30 -9.87
C GLU A 82 6.20 -22.23 -9.51
N ASP A 83 5.29 -22.31 -10.49
CA ASP A 83 3.84 -22.20 -10.27
C ASP A 83 3.19 -23.50 -9.75
N GLN A 84 3.86 -24.64 -9.92
CA GLN A 84 3.42 -25.96 -9.42
C GLN A 84 3.38 -26.02 -7.88
N LYS A 85 4.23 -25.23 -7.21
CA LYS A 85 4.35 -25.24 -5.75
C LYS A 85 3.16 -24.61 -5.02
N TYR A 86 2.32 -23.84 -5.72
CA TYR A 86 1.28 -23.02 -5.10
C TYR A 86 -0.16 -23.30 -5.58
N ASN A 87 -0.39 -24.30 -6.44
CA ASN A 87 -1.71 -24.54 -7.04
C ASN A 87 -2.33 -25.89 -6.62
N PRO A 88 -3.10 -25.97 -5.52
CA PRO A 88 -3.96 -27.12 -5.28
C PRO A 88 -5.22 -27.01 -6.15
N LEU A 89 -5.18 -27.71 -7.29
CA LEU A 89 -6.29 -28.24 -8.09
C LEU A 89 -7.56 -27.36 -8.21
N ARG A 90 -7.65 -26.62 -9.31
CA ARG A 90 -8.95 -26.13 -9.83
C ARG A 90 -9.62 -27.27 -10.61
N PRO A 91 -10.87 -27.69 -10.30
CA PRO A 91 -11.57 -28.68 -11.11
C PRO A 91 -11.99 -28.03 -12.44
N MET A 92 -11.60 -28.64 -13.56
CA MET A 92 -12.08 -28.27 -14.89
C MET A 92 -13.56 -28.66 -15.03
N LYS A 93 -14.41 -27.68 -15.38
CA LYS A 93 -15.82 -27.92 -15.66
C LYS A 93 -15.98 -28.20 -17.16
N ASN A 94 -16.06 -29.48 -17.54
CA ASN A 94 -16.50 -29.86 -18.88
C ASN A 94 -18.03 -29.81 -18.99
N SER A 95 -18.49 -29.21 -20.08
CA SER A 95 -19.88 -29.16 -20.51
C SER A 95 -20.36 -30.54 -20.99
N ASN A 96 -21.10 -31.26 -20.15
CA ASN A 96 -22.35 -31.90 -20.57
C ASN A 96 -23.10 -32.45 -19.37
N GLY A 97 -24.39 -32.11 -19.28
CA GLY A 97 -25.23 -32.43 -18.12
C GLY A 97 -25.50 -33.92 -17.98
N LYS A 98 -25.21 -34.46 -16.79
CA LYS A 98 -26.09 -35.40 -16.09
C LYS A 98 -25.79 -35.35 -14.59
N SER A 99 -26.77 -34.86 -13.83
CA SER A 99 -26.77 -34.84 -12.38
C SER A 99 -27.09 -36.23 -11.84
N HIS A 100 -26.14 -36.88 -11.18
CA HIS A 100 -26.42 -37.89 -10.16
C HIS A 100 -25.64 -37.53 -8.90
N GLY A 101 -26.38 -37.25 -7.83
CA GLY A 101 -25.82 -36.83 -6.56
C GLY A 101 -25.25 -38.02 -5.79
N VAL A 102 -24.12 -37.82 -5.12
CA VAL A 102 -23.70 -38.64 -3.98
C VAL A 102 -22.97 -37.76 -2.95
N LYS A 103 -23.68 -37.54 -1.84
CA LYS A 103 -23.30 -37.51 -0.41
C LYS A 103 -21.93 -36.94 0.02
N HIS A 104 -22.03 -36.01 0.99
CA HIS A 104 -21.00 -35.59 1.94
C HIS A 104 -20.11 -36.75 2.43
N SER A 105 -18.79 -36.52 2.48
CA SER A 105 -17.95 -37.21 3.45
C SER A 105 -16.70 -36.40 3.79
N SER A 106 -16.41 -36.38 5.08
CA SER A 106 -15.42 -35.62 5.84
C SER A 106 -14.00 -36.18 5.73
N ASP A 107 -13.62 -36.83 4.62
CA ASP A 107 -12.51 -37.81 4.66
C ASP A 107 -11.24 -37.40 3.87
N ILE A 108 -11.01 -36.12 3.59
CA ILE A 108 -9.76 -35.67 2.92
C ILE A 108 -8.64 -35.27 3.92
N ILE A 109 -8.87 -35.38 5.24
CA ILE A 109 -7.87 -34.99 6.25
C ILE A 109 -6.93 -36.16 6.68
N SER A 110 -7.11 -37.39 6.16
CA SER A 110 -6.38 -38.56 6.67
C SER A 110 -5.20 -39.08 5.82
N ALA A 111 -4.56 -38.24 5.00
CA ALA A 111 -3.42 -38.67 4.18
C ALA A 111 -2.20 -37.73 4.16
N VAL A 112 -1.98 -36.95 5.22
CA VAL A 112 -0.68 -36.27 5.43
C VAL A 112 0.18 -37.11 6.37
N SER A 113 1.18 -37.78 5.79
CA SER A 113 2.19 -38.56 6.49
C SER A 113 3.11 -37.63 7.32
N PRO A 114 3.27 -37.84 8.64
CA PRO A 114 3.99 -36.91 9.53
C PRO A 114 5.51 -37.12 9.52
N ARG A 115 6.18 -36.90 8.38
CA ARG A 115 7.66 -37.05 8.28
C ARG A 115 8.39 -35.89 7.58
N VAL A 116 7.84 -34.68 7.59
CA VAL A 116 8.51 -33.50 6.99
C VAL A 116 8.54 -32.28 7.93
N LEU A 117 8.55 -32.52 9.26
CA LEU A 117 8.60 -31.46 10.27
C LEU A 117 9.98 -31.28 10.93
N ALA A 118 11.04 -31.80 10.31
CA ALA A 118 12.40 -31.76 10.88
C ALA A 118 13.47 -31.45 9.83
N ASP A 119 13.29 -30.38 9.05
CA ASP A 119 14.42 -29.64 8.45
C ASP A 119 13.96 -28.27 7.98
N MET A 120 14.05 -27.26 8.85
CA MET A 120 13.85 -25.85 8.46
C MET A 120 14.71 -24.95 9.34
N GLY A 121 16.02 -25.24 9.35
CA GLY A 121 17.04 -24.37 9.90
C GLY A 121 17.68 -23.54 8.78
N GLN A 122 17.58 -22.22 8.90
CA GLN A 122 18.35 -21.20 8.16
C GLN A 122 18.00 -20.99 6.68
N ILE A 123 17.13 -20.01 6.40
CA ILE A 123 17.12 -19.30 5.12
C ILE A 123 17.18 -17.80 5.40
N SER A 124 18.35 -17.23 5.11
CA SER A 124 18.68 -15.82 5.15
C SER A 124 17.76 -14.98 4.27
N THR A 125 17.24 -13.87 4.80
CA THR A 125 16.37 -12.94 4.08
C THR A 125 17.16 -11.98 3.19
N SER A 126 17.66 -12.43 2.04
CA SER A 126 18.14 -11.55 0.98
C SER A 126 16.95 -10.97 0.21
N LYS A 127 16.49 -9.79 0.64
CA LYS A 127 15.33 -9.07 0.11
C LYS A 127 15.66 -8.44 -1.25
N SER A 128 15.57 -9.20 -2.34
CA SER A 128 15.61 -8.64 -3.69
C SER A 128 14.31 -7.88 -3.98
N ARG A 129 14.41 -6.55 -4.12
CA ARG A 129 13.30 -5.73 -4.62
C ARG A 129 13.15 -6.03 -6.10
N LYS A 130 12.17 -6.85 -6.47
CA LYS A 130 11.73 -6.96 -7.87
C LYS A 130 11.33 -5.56 -8.36
N LYS A 131 12.16 -5.03 -9.26
CA LYS A 131 11.94 -3.81 -10.03
C LYS A 131 10.65 -4.04 -10.82
N ILE A 132 9.54 -3.44 -10.38
CA ILE A 132 8.31 -3.37 -11.16
C ILE A 132 8.69 -2.61 -12.43
N GLU A 133 8.75 -3.32 -13.55
CA GLU A 133 8.91 -2.73 -14.86
C GLU A 133 7.80 -1.68 -15.02
N LYS A 134 8.22 -0.45 -15.25
CA LYS A 134 7.31 0.67 -15.44
C LYS A 134 6.56 0.39 -16.72
N ALA A 135 5.33 -0.11 -16.59
CA ALA A 135 4.35 -0.08 -17.64
C ALA A 135 4.23 1.38 -18.11
N LYS A 136 4.89 1.64 -19.23
CA LYS A 136 4.48 2.54 -20.30
C LYS A 136 3.01 2.16 -20.55
N ASP A 137 2.00 2.88 -20.05
CA ASP A 137 1.77 4.31 -20.19
C ASP A 137 1.07 4.87 -18.93
N PHE A 138 1.80 5.68 -18.16
CA PHE A 138 1.18 6.58 -17.18
C PHE A 138 0.62 7.78 -17.98
N VAL A 139 -0.61 7.65 -18.47
CA VAL A 139 -1.35 8.72 -19.17
C VAL A 139 -1.92 9.70 -18.14
N GLY A 140 -1.04 10.31 -17.36
CA GLY A 140 -1.42 11.33 -16.40
C GLY A 140 -0.22 12.21 -16.11
N PRO A 141 -0.41 13.46 -15.66
CA PRO A 141 0.71 14.28 -15.22
C PRO A 141 1.39 13.59 -14.03
N LYS A 142 2.72 13.61 -13.99
CA LYS A 142 3.51 12.95 -12.93
C LYS A 142 3.52 13.83 -11.69
N LYS A 143 3.40 13.21 -10.52
CA LYS A 143 3.51 13.93 -9.25
C LYS A 143 4.87 14.66 -9.17
N PRO A 144 4.90 15.92 -8.70
CA PRO A 144 6.13 16.69 -8.58
C PRO A 144 7.09 16.00 -7.61
N ALA A 145 8.39 16.19 -7.84
CA ALA A 145 9.42 15.63 -6.98
C ALA A 145 9.46 16.44 -5.67
N ASN A 146 9.50 15.76 -4.51
CA ASN A 146 9.65 16.43 -3.21
C ASN A 146 10.89 17.35 -3.20
N ALA A 147 10.89 18.44 -2.44
CA ALA A 147 12.00 19.39 -2.29
C ALA A 147 13.38 18.73 -2.11
N PHE A 148 13.48 17.69 -1.29
CA PHE A 148 14.73 16.92 -1.13
C PHE A 148 15.12 16.14 -2.39
N LEU A 149 14.14 15.63 -3.14
CA LEU A 149 14.37 14.88 -4.37
C LEU A 149 14.79 15.81 -5.52
N LEU A 150 14.24 17.02 -5.57
CA LEU A 150 14.71 18.11 -6.45
C LEU A 150 16.16 18.48 -6.13
N PHE A 151 16.49 18.65 -4.84
CA PHE A 151 17.86 18.85 -4.40
C PHE A 151 18.78 17.71 -4.83
N CYS A 152 18.35 16.46 -4.66
CA CYS A 152 19.10 15.30 -5.11
C CYS A 152 19.33 15.31 -6.62
N GLN A 153 18.35 15.73 -7.42
CA GLN A 153 18.50 15.77 -8.87
C GLN A 153 19.50 16.84 -9.31
N HIS A 154 19.50 18.03 -8.69
CA HIS A 154 20.44 19.10 -9.00
C HIS A 154 21.86 18.82 -8.50
N ARG A 155 22.01 18.22 -7.32
CA ARG A 155 23.33 17.94 -6.73
C ARG A 155 23.96 16.66 -7.24
N ARG A 156 23.19 15.70 -7.76
CA ARG A 156 23.72 14.43 -8.27
C ARG A 156 24.73 14.62 -9.40
N THR A 157 24.47 15.53 -10.33
CA THR A 157 25.41 15.84 -11.41
C THR A 157 26.63 16.59 -10.90
N ALA A 158 26.43 17.65 -10.10
CA ALA A 158 27.52 18.44 -9.56
C ALA A 158 28.49 17.62 -8.70
N VAL A 159 27.97 16.81 -7.78
CA VAL A 159 28.79 15.96 -6.91
C VAL A 159 29.47 14.85 -7.73
N ALA A 160 28.81 14.30 -8.76
CA ALA A 160 29.46 13.32 -9.65
C ALA A 160 30.63 13.92 -10.43
N GLU A 161 30.49 15.15 -10.93
CA GLU A 161 31.54 15.89 -11.64
C GLU A 161 32.70 16.27 -10.72
N ASP A 162 32.41 16.76 -9.51
CA ASP A 162 33.43 17.08 -8.51
C ASP A 162 34.27 15.84 -8.15
N TYR A 163 33.61 14.68 -7.95
CA TYR A 163 34.30 13.42 -7.67
C TYR A 163 35.12 12.89 -8.85
N LEU A 164 34.59 13.01 -10.08
CA LEU A 164 35.31 12.62 -11.28
C LEU A 164 36.56 13.49 -11.48
N LYS A 165 36.49 14.78 -11.16
CA LYS A 165 37.61 15.71 -11.28
C LYS A 165 38.68 15.49 -10.21
N GLU A 166 38.28 15.17 -8.97
CA GLU A 166 39.21 14.99 -7.86
C GLU A 166 39.89 13.61 -7.85
N LYS A 167 39.12 12.56 -8.16
CA LYS A 167 39.59 11.17 -8.04
C LYS A 167 39.79 10.46 -9.38
N HIS A 168 39.37 11.05 -10.50
CA HIS A 168 39.39 10.42 -11.83
C HIS A 168 38.67 9.06 -11.88
N GLU A 169 37.79 8.79 -10.92
CA GLU A 169 37.05 7.53 -10.79
C GLU A 169 35.55 7.81 -10.72
N GLU A 170 34.77 6.93 -11.36
CA GLU A 170 33.31 7.01 -11.31
C GLU A 170 32.80 6.63 -9.91
N ILE A 171 32.15 7.57 -9.25
CA ILE A 171 31.52 7.33 -7.94
C ILE A 171 30.31 6.41 -8.07
N SER A 172 30.23 5.38 -7.20
CA SER A 172 29.04 4.54 -7.11
C SER A 172 27.79 5.37 -6.77
N ASN A 173 26.69 5.12 -7.49
CA ASN A 173 25.38 5.79 -7.29
C ASN A 173 24.90 5.76 -5.83
N HIS A 174 25.23 4.71 -5.09
CA HIS A 174 24.90 4.58 -3.67
C HIS A 174 25.67 5.58 -2.80
N GLU A 175 26.97 5.74 -3.05
CA GLU A 175 27.83 6.67 -2.31
C GLU A 175 27.51 8.13 -2.67
N LEU A 176 27.19 8.39 -3.94
CA LEU A 176 26.70 9.68 -4.40
C LEU A 176 25.43 10.11 -3.67
N THR A 177 24.46 9.20 -3.56
CA THR A 177 23.20 9.47 -2.85
C THR A 177 23.44 9.70 -1.35
N ARG A 178 24.38 8.98 -0.74
CA ARG A 178 24.77 9.17 0.66
C ARG A 178 25.36 10.56 0.90
N ARG A 179 26.27 11.02 0.04
CA ARG A 179 26.92 12.34 0.19
C ARG A 179 25.94 13.49 0.04
N ILE A 180 25.05 13.40 -0.94
CA ILE A 180 24.01 14.42 -1.14
C ILE A 180 23.05 14.50 0.06
N ALA A 181 22.72 13.36 0.68
CA ALA A 181 21.91 13.34 1.90
C ALA A 181 22.60 14.05 3.07
N LEU A 182 23.93 13.93 3.20
CA LEU A 182 24.71 14.66 4.20
C LEU A 182 24.72 16.15 3.91
N GLU A 183 24.95 16.56 2.66
CA GLU A 183 24.89 17.96 2.26
C GLU A 183 23.54 18.59 2.57
N TRP A 184 22.44 17.87 2.31
CA TRP A 184 21.10 18.34 2.66
C TRP A 184 20.93 18.57 4.15
N ASN A 185 21.47 17.69 5.00
CA ASN A 185 21.36 17.86 6.45
C ASN A 185 22.15 19.07 6.95
N ILE A 186 23.29 19.38 6.32
CA ILE A 186 24.15 20.53 6.65
C ILE A 186 23.60 21.84 6.08
N LEU A 187 22.81 21.79 5.00
CA LEU A 187 22.29 22.95 4.31
C LEU A 187 21.42 23.84 5.24
N LYS A 188 21.64 25.16 5.17
CA LYS A 188 20.92 26.16 5.96
C LYS A 188 19.42 26.17 5.62
N PRO A 189 18.54 26.56 6.55
CA PRO A 189 17.10 26.62 6.30
C PRO A 189 16.75 27.55 5.13
N ASP A 190 17.49 28.65 4.93
CA ASP A 190 17.27 29.59 3.82
C ASP A 190 17.52 28.95 2.45
N GLN A 191 18.57 28.13 2.35
CA GLN A 191 18.92 27.41 1.13
C GLN A 191 17.94 26.26 0.88
N LYS A 192 17.46 25.59 1.94
CA LYS A 192 16.37 24.61 1.85
C LYS A 192 15.08 25.25 1.36
N LYS A 193 14.78 26.47 1.83
CA LYS A 193 13.56 27.21 1.48
C LYS A 193 13.42 27.40 -0.03
N VAL A 194 14.51 27.71 -0.74
CA VAL A 194 14.49 27.80 -2.21
C VAL A 194 13.95 26.52 -2.85
N TYR A 195 14.34 25.35 -2.34
CA TYR A 195 13.83 24.06 -2.86
C TYR A 195 12.38 23.77 -2.44
N PHE A 196 11.95 24.26 -1.28
CA PHE A 196 10.54 24.19 -0.87
C PHE A 196 9.66 25.10 -1.74
N ASP A 197 10.09 26.34 -2.01
CA ASP A 197 9.39 27.27 -2.89
C ASP A 197 9.31 26.73 -4.34
N MET A 198 10.38 26.10 -4.82
CA MET A 198 10.37 25.40 -6.11
C MET A 198 9.38 24.23 -6.13
N TYR A 199 9.34 23.43 -5.05
CA TYR A 199 8.39 22.33 -4.91
C TYR A 199 6.94 22.81 -4.87
N GLU A 200 6.65 23.91 -4.16
CA GLU A 200 5.31 24.49 -4.11
C GLU A 200 4.84 24.95 -5.49
N ARG A 201 5.72 25.62 -6.25
CA ARG A 201 5.41 26.01 -7.63
C ARG A 201 5.11 24.82 -8.53
N GLU A 202 5.93 23.76 -8.46
CA GLU A 202 5.69 22.53 -9.22
C GLU A 202 4.41 21.80 -8.78
N LYS A 203 4.07 21.86 -7.48
CA LYS A 203 2.82 21.31 -6.94
C LYS A 203 1.60 22.04 -7.47
N GLU A 204 1.62 23.37 -7.54
CA GLU A 204 0.54 24.14 -8.12
C GLU A 204 0.36 23.88 -9.62
N GLN A 205 1.47 23.70 -10.35
CA GLN A 205 1.43 23.30 -11.76
C GLN A 205 0.79 21.93 -11.93
N TYR A 206 1.22 20.96 -11.12
CA TYR A 206 0.66 19.61 -11.13
C TYR A 206 -0.84 19.59 -10.82
N GLU A 207 -1.29 20.38 -9.86
CA GLU A 207 -2.71 20.48 -9.51
C GLU A 207 -3.53 21.08 -10.67
N ARG A 208 -3.00 22.09 -11.38
CA ARG A 208 -3.64 22.63 -12.59
C ARG A 208 -3.69 21.60 -13.73
N GLU A 209 -2.58 20.92 -13.99
CA GLU A 209 -2.52 19.86 -15.01
C GLU A 209 -3.46 18.69 -14.69
N MET A 210 -3.58 18.30 -13.41
CA MET A 210 -4.52 17.28 -12.96
C MET A 210 -5.98 17.70 -13.15
N LYS A 211 -6.31 18.98 -12.94
CA LYS A 211 -7.67 19.50 -13.20
C LYS A 211 -8.01 19.43 -14.68
N ILE A 212 -7.09 19.86 -15.54
CA ILE A 212 -7.24 19.77 -17.00
C ILE A 212 -7.37 18.31 -17.44
N TYR A 213 -6.53 17.41 -16.91
CA TYR A 213 -6.62 15.99 -17.21
C TYR A 213 -7.96 15.38 -16.77
N HIS A 214 -8.47 15.76 -15.59
CA HIS A 214 -9.76 15.29 -15.10
C HIS A 214 -10.92 15.80 -15.97
N GLU A 215 -10.89 17.07 -16.38
CA GLU A 215 -11.89 17.67 -17.27
C GLU A 215 -11.84 17.05 -18.67
N GLN A 216 -10.65 16.78 -19.20
CA GLN A 216 -10.47 16.07 -20.47
C GLN A 216 -10.95 14.61 -20.39
N GLU A 217 -10.68 13.90 -19.29
CA GLU A 217 -11.18 12.54 -19.08
C GLU A 217 -12.72 12.53 -19.00
N GLN A 218 -13.33 13.50 -18.31
CA GLN A 218 -14.78 13.66 -18.25
C GLN A 218 -15.38 13.95 -19.64
N SER A 219 -14.82 14.92 -20.39
CA SER A 219 -15.29 15.24 -21.75
C SER A 219 -15.16 14.04 -22.70
N ARG A 220 -14.08 13.25 -22.58
CA ARG A 220 -13.86 12.03 -23.35
C ARG A 220 -14.91 10.96 -23.02
N THR A 221 -15.29 10.81 -21.75
CA THR A 221 -16.38 9.89 -21.36
C THR A 221 -17.75 10.36 -21.86
N LEU A 222 -18.02 11.66 -21.88
CA LEU A 222 -19.30 12.22 -22.37
C LEU A 222 -19.47 12.05 -23.89
N THR A 223 -18.38 12.17 -24.67
CA THR A 223 -18.44 11.93 -26.13
C THR A 223 -18.61 10.46 -26.51
N ALA A 224 -18.34 9.52 -25.59
CA ALA A 224 -18.55 8.09 -25.80
C ALA A 224 -19.99 7.63 -25.48
N GLU A 225 -20.79 8.44 -24.78
CA GLU A 225 -22.19 8.15 -24.41
C GLU A 225 -23.23 8.95 -25.24
N GLY A 226 -22.87 9.48 -26.40
CA GLY A 226 -23.79 10.16 -27.32
C GLY A 226 -24.77 9.25 -28.09
N GLY A 227 -25.23 8.14 -27.50
CA GLY A 227 -25.95 7.07 -28.18
C GLY A 227 -27.02 6.34 -27.36
N LYS A 228 -27.66 6.97 -26.37
CA LYS A 228 -29.03 6.61 -25.94
C LYS A 228 -29.65 7.69 -25.06
N GLY A 229 -30.92 7.97 -25.30
CA GLY A 229 -31.66 9.15 -24.84
C GLY A 229 -31.79 9.28 -23.32
N GLY A 230 -31.97 10.52 -22.89
CA GLY A 230 -32.10 10.91 -21.49
C GLY A 230 -33.46 10.69 -20.87
N GLU A 231 -33.56 10.99 -19.57
CA GLU A 231 -34.54 11.93 -18.97
C GLU A 231 -34.31 12.05 -17.44
N SER A 232 -34.35 13.31 -16.96
CA SER A 232 -34.61 13.83 -15.60
C SER A 232 -33.67 13.44 -14.44
N SER A 233 -32.99 14.39 -13.78
CA SER A 233 -33.44 15.40 -12.79
C SER A 233 -33.17 14.92 -11.37
N GLU A 234 -32.25 15.58 -10.66
CA GLU A 234 -32.49 16.22 -9.35
C GLU A 234 -31.17 16.82 -8.83
N GLU A 235 -31.08 18.14 -8.98
CA GLU A 235 -30.28 18.99 -8.11
C GLU A 235 -30.91 18.96 -6.72
N VAL A 236 -30.11 18.66 -5.69
CA VAL A 236 -30.41 19.08 -4.31
C VAL A 236 -29.13 19.50 -3.61
N ASP A 237 -29.20 20.75 -3.14
CA ASP A 237 -28.25 21.56 -2.41
C ASP A 237 -27.42 20.86 -1.32
N THR A 238 -26.12 21.17 -1.27
CA THR A 238 -25.27 20.99 -0.07
C THR A 238 -24.41 22.22 0.26
N ALA A 239 -24.81 23.41 -0.18
CA ALA A 239 -24.06 24.67 0.01
C ALA A 239 -24.47 25.49 1.26
N ALA A 240 -25.17 24.92 2.25
CA ALA A 240 -25.76 25.68 3.35
C ALA A 240 -25.38 25.21 4.79
N MET A 241 -24.15 24.73 5.03
CA MET A 241 -23.71 24.37 6.40
C MET A 241 -22.32 24.92 6.80
N GLY A 242 -21.82 25.97 6.12
CA GLY A 242 -20.46 26.47 6.33
C GLY A 242 -20.29 27.86 6.95
N MET A 243 -21.36 28.65 7.14
CA MET A 243 -21.24 30.07 7.52
C MET A 243 -21.66 30.41 8.96
N GLU A 244 -22.06 29.44 9.78
CA GLU A 244 -22.43 29.69 11.19
C GLU A 244 -21.28 29.47 12.20
N ALA A 245 -20.13 28.94 11.77
CA ALA A 245 -19.01 28.65 12.69
C ALA A 245 -18.04 29.81 12.92
N GLN A 246 -18.15 30.92 12.16
CA GLN A 246 -17.29 32.10 12.36
C GLN A 246 -17.93 33.20 13.22
N SER A 247 -19.27 33.28 13.27
CA SER A 247 -19.97 34.31 14.05
C SER A 247 -19.98 34.03 15.56
N ALA A 248 -19.86 32.77 15.98
CA ALA A 248 -19.83 32.38 17.40
C ALA A 248 -18.46 32.56 18.08
N VAL A 249 -17.37 32.72 17.31
CA VAL A 249 -16.02 32.89 17.87
C VAL A 249 -15.67 34.37 18.09
N ASP A 250 -16.19 35.28 17.26
CA ASP A 250 -16.01 36.73 17.45
C ASP A 250 -16.93 37.32 18.54
N ALA A 251 -18.00 36.63 18.93
CA ALA A 251 -18.88 37.05 20.03
C ALA A 251 -18.33 36.74 21.44
N LEU A 252 -17.18 36.04 21.55
CA LEU A 252 -16.53 35.70 22.83
C LEU A 252 -15.21 36.47 23.08
N MET A 253 -14.85 37.41 22.21
CA MET A 253 -13.63 38.23 22.32
C MET A 253 -13.89 39.71 22.62
N MET A 254 -15.13 40.12 22.93
CA MET A 254 -15.45 41.52 23.26
C MET A 254 -16.12 41.77 24.62
N ASP A 255 -16.23 40.78 25.49
CA ASP A 255 -16.61 41.00 26.89
C ASP A 255 -15.56 40.38 27.84
N ASN A 256 -14.45 41.10 28.04
CA ASN A 256 -13.72 41.17 29.31
C ASN A 256 -12.82 42.41 29.35
#